data_AF-C3KJX0-F1
#
_entry.id   AF-C3KJX0-F1
#
_cell.length_a   1.000
_cell.length_b   1.000
_cell.length_c   1.000
_cell.angle_alpha   90.00
_cell.angle_beta   90.00
_cell.angle_gamma   90.00
#
_symmetry.space_group_name_H-M   'P 1'
#
loop_
_entity.id
_entity.type
_entity.pdbx_description
1 polymer ?
#
loop_
_entity_poly.entity_id
_entity_poly.type
_entity_poly.pdbx_seq_one_letter_code
_entity_poly.pdbx_strand_id
1 'polypeptide(L)' 'MWHSAFLLLAASLSVSLARPHLKPLSSEMVNYINKVNTTWKAGHNFHNVDYSYVKKLCVDTTAYGRGPSP' A
#
# COMPACT_ATOMS: atom_id res chain seq x y z
N MET A 1 -14.40 -31.50 4.48
CA MET A 1 -14.18 -30.20 5.14
C MET A 1 -12.70 -29.80 5.20
N TRP A 2 -11.79 -30.70 5.58
CA TRP A 2 -10.35 -30.40 5.71
C TRP A 2 -9.62 -30.05 4.39
N HIS A 3 -9.91 -30.76 3.30
CA HIS A 3 -9.34 -30.44 1.97
C HIS A 3 -9.71 -29.03 1.49
N SER A 4 -10.95 -28.59 1.74
CA SER A 4 -11.40 -27.25 1.39
C SER A 4 -10.63 -26.18 2.18
N ALA A 5 -10.37 -26.42 3.47
CA ALA A 5 -9.55 -25.53 4.29
C ALA A 5 -8.11 -25.41 3.77
N PHE A 6 -7.51 -26.53 3.37
CA PHE A 6 -6.17 -26.51 2.76
C PHE A 6 -6.13 -25.79 1.42
N LEU A 7 -7.14 -25.97 0.57
CA LEU A 7 -7.22 -25.25 -0.70
C LEU A 7 -7.33 -23.74 -0.48
N LEU A 8 -8.14 -23.30 0.49
CA LEU A 8 -8.26 -21.87 0.83
C LEU A 8 -6.94 -21.31 1.40
N LEU A 9 -6.24 -22.07 2.25
CA LEU A 9 -4.93 -21.69 2.75
C LEU A 9 -3.89 -21.60 1.64
N ALA A 10 -3.84 -22.59 0.73
CA ALA A 10 -2.91 -22.59 -0.39
C ALA A 10 -3.19 -21.44 -1.37
N ALA A 11 -4.47 -21.15 -1.64
CA ALA A 11 -4.87 -20.05 -2.49
C ALA A 11 -4.51 -18.69 -1.87
N SER A 12 -4.83 -18.47 -0.59
CA SER A 12 -4.49 -17.22 0.10
C SER A 12 -2.98 -17.00 0.20
N LEU A 13 -2.21 -18.06 0.45
CA LEU A 13 -0.74 -18.01 0.43
C LEU A 13 -0.22 -17.66 -0.97
N SER A 14 -0.72 -18.33 -2.02
CA SER A 14 -0.32 -18.06 -3.41
C SER A 14 -0.60 -16.61 -3.82
N VAL A 15 -1.77 -16.09 -3.47
CA VAL A 15 -2.14 -14.68 -3.75
C VAL A 15 -1.26 -13.71 -2.98
N SER A 16 -0.88 -14.05 -1.74
CA SER A 16 0.02 -13.21 -0.93
C SER A 16 1.43 -13.16 -1.51
N LEU A 17 1.94 -14.30 -2.00
CA LEU A 17 3.26 -14.39 -2.65
C LEU A 17 3.28 -13.75 -4.04
N ALA A 18 2.16 -13.76 -4.76
CA ALA A 18 2.04 -13.15 -6.08
C ALA A 18 1.97 -11.61 -6.05
N ARG A 19 1.97 -10.98 -4.86
CA ARG A 19 1.92 -9.51 -4.76
C ARG A 19 3.19 -8.89 -5.33
N PRO A 20 3.09 -7.97 -6.30
CA PRO A 20 4.26 -7.33 -6.87
C PRO A 20 4.92 -6.42 -5.82
N HIS A 21 6.24 -6.53 -5.69
CA HIS A 21 7.02 -5.64 -4.85
C HIS A 21 7.25 -4.31 -5.59
N LEU A 22 6.28 -3.40 -5.47
CA LEU A 22 6.30 -2.11 -6.14
C LEU A 22 6.96 -1.05 -5.25
N LYS A 23 8.01 -0.39 -5.76
CA LYS A 23 8.61 0.73 -5.05
C LYS A 23 7.57 1.87 -4.92
N PRO A 24 7.37 2.44 -3.72
CA PRO A 24 6.49 3.58 -3.54
C PRO A 24 6.84 4.74 -4.48
N LEU A 25 5.83 5.42 -5.01
CA LEU A 25 5.97 6.56 -5.93
C LEU A 25 6.67 6.24 -7.27
N SER A 26 6.89 4.97 -7.60
CA SER A 26 7.50 4.59 -8.88
C SER A 26 6.51 4.69 -10.04
N SER A 27 7.03 4.88 -11.26
CA SER A 27 6.22 4.79 -12.48
C SER A 27 5.61 3.40 -12.67
N GLU A 28 6.27 2.35 -12.16
CA GLU A 28 5.73 0.99 -12.16
C GLU A 28 4.45 0.90 -11.32
N MET A 29 4.43 1.53 -10.15
CA MET A 29 3.23 1.59 -9.30
C MET A 29 2.08 2.33 -10.00
N VAL A 30 2.37 3.46 -10.65
CA VAL A 30 1.37 4.20 -11.44
C VAL A 30 0.80 3.34 -12.57
N ASN A 31 1.67 2.66 -13.32
CA ASN A 31 1.28 1.77 -14.41
C ASN A 31 0.48 0.56 -13.91
N TYR A 32 0.86 -0.02 -12.76
CA TYR A 32 0.14 -1.11 -12.13
C TYR A 32 -1.29 -0.69 -11.78
N ILE A 33 -1.46 0.44 -11.06
CA ILE A 33 -2.79 0.95 -10.68
C ILE A 33 -3.65 1.19 -11.93
N ASN A 34 -3.09 1.84 -12.96
CA ASN A 34 -3.82 2.16 -14.18
C ASN A 34 -4.25 0.92 -14.99
N LYS A 35 -3.62 -0.23 -14.78
CA LYS A 35 -3.99 -1.52 -15.39
C LYS A 35 -5.10 -2.26 -14.63
N VAL A 36 -5.32 -1.98 -13.34
CA VAL A 36 -6.33 -2.67 -12.51
C VAL A 36 -7.76 -2.11 -12.74
N ASN A 37 -7.94 -1.19 -13.70
CA ASN A 37 -9.24 -0.66 -14.14
C ASN A 37 -10.14 -0.15 -13.00
N THR A 38 -9.55 0.60 -12.06
CA THR A 38 -10.29 1.33 -11.05
C THR A 38 -11.04 2.53 -11.67
N THR A 39 -11.94 3.14 -10.92
CA THR A 39 -12.74 4.31 -11.36
C THR A 39 -11.94 5.61 -11.49
N TRP A 40 -10.64 5.58 -11.20
CA TRP A 40 -9.72 6.72 -11.23
C TRP A 40 -8.38 6.32 -11.84
N LYS A 41 -7.59 7.31 -12.30
CA LYS A 41 -6.25 7.08 -12.86
C LYS A 41 -5.17 7.62 -11.93
N ALA A 42 -4.10 6.86 -11.75
CA ALA A 42 -2.92 7.27 -11.00
C ALA A 42 -2.00 8.16 -11.85
N GLY A 43 -1.30 9.07 -11.19
CA GLY A 43 -0.26 9.92 -11.75
C GLY A 43 0.73 10.36 -10.66
N HIS A 44 1.83 10.99 -11.07
CA HIS A 44 2.85 11.51 -10.15
C HIS A 44 2.45 12.89 -9.63
N ASN A 45 2.18 13.00 -8.33
CA ASN A 45 1.94 14.27 -7.65
C ASN A 45 3.21 14.82 -6.98
N PHE A 46 4.08 13.92 -6.51
CA PHE A 46 5.32 14.28 -5.84
C PHE A 46 6.51 13.98 -6.74
N HIS A 47 7.26 15.01 -7.10
CA HIS A 47 8.43 14.91 -7.97
C HIS A 47 9.71 15.02 -7.13
N ASN A 48 10.64 14.07 -7.29
CA ASN A 48 11.95 14.07 -6.62
C ASN A 48 11.92 14.19 -5.08
N VAL A 49 10.87 13.66 -4.44
CA VAL A 49 10.79 13.60 -2.97
C VAL A 49 11.15 12.20 -2.46
N ASP A 50 11.71 12.15 -1.27
CA ASP A 50 11.85 10.88 -0.56
C ASP A 50 10.51 10.42 0.04
N TYR A 51 10.30 9.10 0.12
CA TYR A 51 9.06 8.55 0.67
C TYR A 51 8.82 8.95 2.15
N SER A 52 9.88 9.28 2.90
CA SER A 52 9.73 9.84 4.25
C SER A 52 8.98 11.17 4.28
N TYR A 53 9.11 12.01 3.25
CA TYR A 53 8.35 13.26 3.14
C TYR A 53 6.85 12.96 3.07
N VAL A 54 6.44 12.03 2.20
CA VAL A 54 5.03 11.65 2.06
C VAL A 54 4.50 11.03 3.36
N LYS A 55 5.28 10.20 4.06
CA LYS A 55 4.89 9.66 5.37
C LYS A 55 4.61 10.75 6.41
N LYS A 56 5.35 11.86 6.40
CA LYS A 56 5.13 13.00 7.31
C LYS A 56 3.83 13.75 7.01
N LEU A 57 3.34 13.72 5.76
CA LEU A 57 2.05 14.32 5.40
C LEU A 57 0.86 13.53 5.97
N CYS A 58 1.05 12.23 6.24
CA CYS A 58 0.04 11.34 6.81
C CYS A 58 -0.02 11.37 8.34
N VAL A 59 0.59 12.36 9.00
CA VAL A 59 0.54 12.47 10.47
C VAL A 59 -0.90 12.78 10.88
N ASP A 60 -1.51 11.84 11.60
CA ASP A 60 -2.80 12.02 12.23
C ASP A 60 -2.63 12.86 13.51
N THR A 61 -3.37 13.97 13.59
CA THR A 61 -3.37 14.85 14.77
C THR A 61 -4.08 14.22 15.97
N THR A 62 -4.78 13.09 15.81
CA THR A 62 -5.38 12.36 16.94
C THR A 62 -4.36 11.75 17.91
N ALA A 63 -3.08 11.65 17.52
CA ALA A 63 -2.00 11.20 18.40
C ALA A 63 -1.40 12.30 19.31
N TYR A 64 -1.73 13.58 19.09
CA TYR A 64 -1.19 14.71 19.87
C TYR A 64 -1.79 14.84 21.28
N GLY A 65 -2.73 13.97 21.67
CA GLY A 65 -3.32 13.92 23.01
C GLY A 65 -2.55 13.06 24.02
N ARG A 66 -1.40 12.49 23.67
CA ARG A 66 -0.60 11.63 24.56
C ARG A 66 0.90 11.96 24.50
N GLY A 67 1.24 13.23 24.65
CA GLY A 67 2.57 13.67 25.08
C GLY A 67 2.57 13.90 26.59
N PRO A 68 3.69 13.69 27.31
CA PRO A 68 3.75 13.96 28.74
C PRO A 68 3.57 15.46 28.96
N SER A 69 2.68 15.82 29.90
CA SER A 69 2.61 17.16 30.48
C SER A 69 3.98 17.56 31.05
N PRO A 70 4.31 18.87 31.06
CA PRO A 70 5.67 19.39 31.29
C PRO A 70 6.32 18.92 32.58
#